data_AF-A0A667YV33-F1
#
_entry.id   AF-A0A667YV33-F1
#
_cell.length_a   1.000
_cell.length_b   1.000
_cell.length_c   1.000
_cell.angle_alpha   90.00
_cell.angle_beta   90.00
_cell.angle_gamma   90.00
#
_symmetry.space_group_name_H-M   'P 1'
#
loop_
_entity.id
_entity.type
_entity.pdbx_description
1 polymer ?
#
loop_
_entity_poly.entity_id
_entity_poly.type
_entity_poly.pdbx_seq_one_letter_code
_entity_poly.pdbx_strand_id
1 'polypeptide(L)'
;MSIAHEAAKAMLSDALLQDSSGIDRLVHLELELPLDKVIKFVSVGLPLLLVSMAFAREISLGPQISCFPPSNFTVKQASYVDTYCWDSLMHHEFDSDGNFEERSLWVHKMFPYSLLAMAVLMYLPALIWRQLVMPTLASDLLFIIDELDRAYNRSVRMLLRSHRHAARSELGARADPV
;
A
#
# COMPACT_ATOMS: atom_id res chain seq x y z
N MET A 1 -12.27 10.28 54.64
CA MET A 1 -11.86 10.15 53.23
C MET A 1 -13.00 10.69 52.37
N SER A 2 -12.75 11.69 51.52
CA SER A 2 -13.81 12.43 50.83
C SER A 2 -14.13 11.81 49.47
N ILE A 3 -15.42 11.61 49.20
CA ILE A 3 -15.96 11.10 47.92
C ILE A 3 -15.52 11.99 46.74
N ALA A 4 -15.32 13.28 46.98
CA ALA A 4 -14.79 14.21 45.99
C ALA A 4 -13.34 13.91 45.61
N HIS A 5 -12.53 13.38 46.54
CA HIS A 5 -11.15 13.01 46.24
C HIS A 5 -11.08 11.74 45.39
N GLU A 6 -11.91 10.74 45.68
CA GLU A 6 -12.09 9.52 44.89
C GLU A 6 -12.60 9.83 43.49
N ALA A 7 -13.66 10.64 43.37
CA ALA A 7 -14.23 11.05 42.08
C ALA A 7 -13.24 11.86 41.23
N ALA A 8 -12.51 12.81 41.83
CA ALA A 8 -11.45 13.54 41.14
C ALA A 8 -10.33 12.60 40.68
N LYS A 9 -9.95 11.63 41.50
CA LYS A 9 -8.90 10.66 41.15
C LYS A 9 -9.33 9.75 39.99
N ALA A 10 -10.59 9.32 39.97
CA ALA A 10 -11.16 8.51 38.89
C ALA A 10 -11.28 9.30 37.56
N MET A 11 -11.72 10.57 37.61
CA MET A 11 -11.78 11.40 36.39
C MET A 11 -10.39 11.79 35.87
N LEU A 12 -9.41 11.95 36.76
CA LEU A 12 -8.04 12.31 36.38
C LEU A 12 -7.19 11.12 35.98
N SER A 13 -7.48 9.91 36.47
CA SER A 13 -6.83 8.69 36.01
C SER A 13 -7.19 8.36 34.57
N ASP A 14 -8.39 8.76 34.12
CA ASP A 14 -8.83 8.59 32.73
C ASP A 14 -8.20 9.64 31.79
N ALA A 15 -7.87 10.83 32.33
CA ALA A 15 -7.18 11.88 31.58
C ALA A 15 -5.64 11.71 31.55
N LEU A 16 -5.05 11.00 32.52
CA LEU A 16 -3.63 10.66 32.52
C LEU A 16 -3.40 9.42 31.67
N LEU A 17 -3.14 9.64 30.38
CA LEU A 17 -2.65 8.60 29.47
C LEU A 17 -1.44 7.90 30.12
N GLN A 18 -1.58 6.61 30.39
CA GLN A 18 -0.51 5.76 30.88
C GLN A 18 0.59 5.74 29.81
N ASP A 19 1.85 6.02 30.21
CA ASP A 19 3.03 5.88 29.35
C ASP A 19 3.20 4.41 28.96
N SER A 20 2.47 3.97 27.92
CA SER A 20 2.67 2.67 27.31
C SER A 20 4.02 2.70 26.60
N SER A 21 4.89 1.76 26.98
CA SER A 21 6.23 1.58 26.42
C SER A 21 6.19 1.68 24.90
N GLY A 22 6.95 2.62 24.32
CA GLY A 22 6.81 3.09 22.94
C GLY A 22 6.77 2.02 21.83
N ILE A 23 7.18 0.79 22.13
CA ILE A 23 7.15 -0.37 21.22
C ILE A 23 5.71 -0.79 20.85
N ASP A 24 4.75 -0.76 21.77
CA ASP A 24 3.36 -1.14 21.47
C ASP A 24 2.60 -0.03 20.72
N ARG A 25 2.97 1.24 20.94
CA ARG A 25 2.44 2.37 20.15
C ARG A 25 2.94 2.35 18.71
N LEU A 26 4.21 1.98 18.49
CA LEU A 26 4.82 1.80 17.17
C LEU A 26 4.09 0.78 16.28
N VAL A 27 3.54 -0.28 16.89
CA VAL A 27 2.81 -1.35 16.17
C VAL A 27 1.40 -0.92 15.76
N HIS A 28 0.80 0.05 16.47
CA HIS A 28 -0.56 0.51 16.20
C HIS A 28 -0.64 1.75 15.30
N LEU A 29 0.47 2.45 15.03
CA LEU A 29 0.49 3.56 14.09
C LEU A 29 0.42 3.02 12.65
N GLU A 30 -0.78 3.08 12.05
CA GLU A 30 -0.92 2.95 10.61
C GLU A 30 -0.33 4.19 9.92
N LEU A 31 0.94 4.10 9.54
CA LEU A 31 1.69 5.15 8.86
C LEU A 31 1.34 5.33 7.37
N GLU A 32 0.50 4.45 6.83
CA GLU A 32 -0.08 4.59 5.50
C GLU A 32 -1.52 5.09 5.63
N LEU A 33 -1.81 6.22 4.97
CA LEU A 33 -3.19 6.67 4.81
C LEU A 33 -4.02 5.53 4.20
N PRO A 34 -5.25 5.28 4.68
CA PRO A 34 -6.11 4.25 4.10
C PRO A 34 -6.33 4.46 2.59
N LEU A 35 -6.33 5.72 2.15
CA LEU A 35 -6.37 6.09 0.73
C LEU A 35 -5.11 5.66 -0.04
N ASP A 36 -3.93 5.80 0.55
CA ASP A 36 -2.64 5.39 -0.06
C ASP A 36 -2.56 3.87 -0.20
N LYS A 37 -3.08 3.11 0.79
CA LYS A 37 -3.22 1.64 0.68
C LYS A 37 -4.13 1.26 -0.49
N VAL A 38 -5.31 1.88 -0.61
CA VAL A 38 -6.23 1.60 -1.72
C VAL A 38 -5.59 1.93 -3.06
N ILE A 39 -4.90 3.08 -3.17
CA ILE A 39 -4.20 3.48 -4.39
C ILE A 39 -3.11 2.47 -4.75
N LYS A 40 -2.30 1.99 -3.79
CA LYS A 40 -1.29 0.95 -4.02
C LYS A 40 -1.92 -0.37 -4.48
N PHE A 41 -2.98 -0.83 -3.81
CA PHE A 41 -3.67 -2.06 -4.20
C PHE A 41 -4.29 -1.97 -5.58
N VAL A 42 -4.92 -0.84 -5.92
CA VAL A 42 -5.54 -0.64 -7.24
C VAL A 42 -4.47 -0.46 -8.32
N SER A 43 -3.48 0.39 -8.10
CA SER A 43 -2.44 0.68 -9.10
C SER A 43 -1.51 -0.49 -9.38
N VAL A 44 -1.23 -1.35 -8.41
CA VAL A 44 -0.31 -2.49 -8.57
C VAL A 44 -1.08 -3.78 -8.77
N GLY A 45 -2.15 -3.99 -8.00
CA GLY A 45 -2.94 -5.22 -8.03
C GLY A 45 -3.78 -5.37 -9.30
N LEU A 46 -4.39 -4.29 -9.82
CA LEU A 46 -5.15 -4.34 -11.07
C LEU A 46 -4.27 -4.75 -12.26
N PRO A 47 -3.11 -4.13 -12.56
CA PRO A 47 -2.27 -4.57 -13.67
C PRO A 47 -1.70 -5.97 -13.46
N LEU A 48 -1.31 -6.36 -12.23
CA LEU A 48 -0.91 -7.74 -11.96
C LEU A 48 -2.03 -8.74 -12.28
N LEU A 49 -3.27 -8.42 -11.89
CA LEU A 49 -4.43 -9.26 -12.15
C LEU A 49 -4.68 -9.37 -13.66
N LEU A 50 -4.64 -8.26 -14.39
CA LEU A 50 -4.78 -8.24 -15.85
C LEU A 50 -3.68 -9.05 -16.55
N VAL A 51 -2.42 -8.93 -16.11
CA VAL A 51 -1.30 -9.74 -16.61
C VAL A 51 -1.53 -11.22 -16.32
N SER A 52 -1.93 -11.57 -15.08
CA SER A 52 -2.20 -12.97 -14.71
C SER A 52 -3.34 -13.59 -15.54
N MET A 53 -4.37 -12.80 -15.84
CA MET A 53 -5.48 -13.23 -16.69
C MET A 53 -5.03 -13.41 -18.15
N ALA A 54 -4.20 -12.48 -18.68
CA ALA A 54 -3.65 -12.59 -20.03
C ALA A 54 -2.78 -13.84 -20.19
N PHE A 55 -1.88 -14.09 -19.24
CA PHE A 55 -1.06 -15.31 -19.22
C PHE A 55 -1.89 -16.59 -19.04
N ALA A 56 -2.95 -16.56 -18.21
CA ALA A 56 -3.85 -17.70 -18.06
C ALA A 56 -4.53 -18.07 -19.38
N ARG A 57 -4.85 -17.07 -20.23
CA ARG A 57 -5.35 -17.30 -21.58
C ARG A 57 -4.29 -17.88 -22.49
N GLU A 58 -3.07 -17.38 -22.46
CA GLU A 58 -1.96 -17.91 -23.26
C GLU A 58 -1.63 -19.37 -22.95
N ILE A 59 -1.78 -19.80 -21.69
CA ILE A 59 -1.51 -21.19 -21.29
C ILE A 59 -2.72 -22.11 -21.58
N SER A 60 -3.95 -21.61 -21.47
CA SER A 60 -5.17 -22.42 -21.66
C SER A 60 -5.59 -22.61 -23.13
N LEU A 61 -5.26 -21.68 -24.03
CA LEU A 61 -5.84 -21.67 -25.39
C LEU A 61 -5.06 -22.51 -26.43
N GLY A 62 -3.99 -23.21 -26.04
CA GLY A 62 -3.19 -24.00 -26.98
C GLY A 62 -2.24 -23.13 -27.82
N PRO A 63 -1.73 -23.64 -28.96
CA PRO A 63 -0.73 -22.92 -29.76
C PRO A 63 -1.24 -21.54 -30.20
N GLN A 64 -0.45 -20.50 -29.95
CA GLN A 64 -0.83 -19.08 -30.16
C GLN A 64 -1.12 -18.73 -31.62
N ILE A 65 -0.61 -19.52 -32.56
CA ILE A 65 -0.87 -19.40 -33.99
C ILE A 65 -1.15 -20.79 -34.56
N SER A 66 -2.14 -20.88 -35.43
CA SER A 66 -2.41 -22.08 -36.22
C SER A 66 -2.09 -21.74 -37.67
N CYS A 67 -1.05 -22.33 -38.21
CA CYS A 67 -0.79 -22.27 -39.64
C CYS A 67 -1.68 -23.32 -40.34
N PHE A 68 -1.99 -23.07 -41.61
CA PHE A 68 -2.67 -24.06 -42.45
C PHE A 68 -1.64 -24.71 -43.38
N PRO A 69 -0.85 -25.70 -42.89
CA PRO A 69 0.12 -26.38 -43.74
C PRO A 69 -0.60 -27.23 -44.80
N PRO A 70 0.01 -27.46 -45.96
CA PRO A 70 -0.55 -28.31 -47.00
C PRO A 70 -0.73 -29.76 -46.51
N SER A 71 -1.72 -30.46 -47.05
CA SER A 71 -2.11 -31.83 -46.63
C SER A 71 -1.01 -32.89 -46.78
N ASN A 72 0.04 -32.60 -47.54
CA ASN A 72 1.20 -33.49 -47.74
C ASN A 72 2.20 -33.46 -46.57
N PHE A 73 1.96 -32.68 -45.51
CA PHE A 73 2.85 -32.58 -44.36
C PHE A 73 2.48 -33.59 -43.28
N THR A 74 3.50 -34.21 -42.66
CA THR A 74 3.32 -35.02 -41.46
C THR A 74 2.96 -34.14 -40.26
N VAL A 75 2.38 -34.74 -39.20
CA VAL A 75 2.02 -34.02 -37.96
C VAL A 75 3.22 -33.28 -37.35
N LYS A 76 4.43 -33.85 -37.44
CA LYS A 76 5.66 -33.22 -36.96
C LYS A 76 6.08 -32.02 -37.81
N GLN A 77 5.93 -32.11 -39.13
CA GLN A 77 6.20 -31.00 -40.03
C GLN A 77 5.19 -29.87 -39.86
N ALA A 78 3.92 -30.18 -39.66
CA ALA A 78 2.88 -29.20 -39.32
C ALA A 78 3.24 -28.44 -38.03
N SER A 79 3.59 -29.16 -36.96
CA SER A 79 3.99 -28.53 -35.69
C SER A 79 5.28 -27.68 -35.82
N TYR A 80 6.21 -28.07 -36.69
CA TYR A 80 7.41 -27.28 -36.96
C TYR A 80 7.06 -25.96 -37.65
N VAL A 81 6.17 -25.98 -38.64
CA VAL A 81 5.70 -24.78 -39.34
C VAL A 81 5.00 -23.82 -38.38
N ASP A 82 4.15 -24.33 -37.48
CA ASP A 82 3.51 -23.50 -36.44
C ASP A 82 4.56 -22.80 -35.56
N THR A 83 5.59 -23.52 -35.10
CA THR A 83 6.67 -22.92 -34.30
C THR A 83 7.54 -21.94 -35.09
N TYR A 84 7.82 -22.24 -36.36
CA TYR A 84 8.62 -21.38 -37.23
C TYR A 84 7.90 -20.08 -37.57
N CYS A 85 6.59 -20.14 -37.81
CA CYS A 85 5.76 -18.97 -38.03
C CYS A 85 5.62 -18.12 -36.76
N TRP A 86 5.49 -18.77 -35.60
CA TRP A 86 5.48 -18.11 -34.30
C TRP A 86 6.81 -17.41 -33.94
N ASP A 87 7.94 -17.94 -34.41
CA ASP A 87 9.26 -17.31 -34.19
C ASP A 87 9.51 -16.18 -35.19
N SER A 88 9.15 -16.39 -36.46
CA SER A 88 9.35 -15.41 -37.53
C SER A 88 8.47 -14.16 -37.36
N LEU A 89 7.26 -14.28 -36.80
CA LEU A 89 6.36 -13.16 -36.44
C LEU A 89 5.99 -12.20 -37.59
N MET A 90 6.08 -12.67 -38.84
CA MET A 90 5.75 -11.92 -40.04
C MET A 90 4.43 -12.41 -40.63
N HIS A 91 3.39 -11.55 -40.65
CA HIS A 91 2.24 -11.81 -41.51
C HIS A 91 2.59 -11.38 -42.91
N HIS A 92 2.47 -12.31 -43.84
CA HIS A 92 2.53 -12.01 -45.25
C HIS A 92 1.08 -11.77 -45.68
N GLU A 93 0.72 -10.50 -45.83
CA GLU A 93 -0.59 -10.11 -46.36
C GLU A 93 -0.41 -9.84 -47.86
N PHE A 94 -1.31 -10.36 -48.68
CA PHE A 94 -1.34 -10.05 -50.11
C PHE A 94 -2.18 -8.79 -50.31
N ASP A 95 -1.54 -7.73 -50.81
CA ASP A 95 -2.28 -6.54 -51.22
C ASP A 95 -3.15 -6.84 -52.46
N SER A 96 -4.18 -6.04 -52.71
CA SER A 96 -5.10 -6.24 -53.85
C SER A 96 -4.39 -6.15 -55.22
N ASP A 97 -3.19 -5.56 -55.23
CA ASP A 97 -2.29 -5.44 -56.38
C ASP A 97 -1.24 -6.56 -56.49
N GLY A 98 -1.32 -7.60 -55.64
CA GLY A 98 -0.45 -8.78 -55.69
C GLY A 98 0.97 -8.56 -55.15
N ASN A 99 1.22 -7.45 -54.46
CA ASN A 99 2.48 -7.18 -53.78
C ASN A 99 2.51 -7.82 -52.38
N PHE A 100 3.68 -8.29 -51.95
CA PHE A 100 3.90 -8.84 -50.61
C PHE A 100 4.08 -7.69 -49.61
N GLU A 101 3.12 -7.50 -48.72
CA GLU A 101 3.24 -6.59 -47.58
C GLU A 101 3.54 -7.41 -46.32
N GLU A 102 4.73 -7.17 -45.74
CA GLU A 102 5.15 -7.80 -44.49
C GLU A 102 4.69 -6.95 -43.30
N ARG A 103 3.72 -7.44 -42.52
CA ARG A 103 3.28 -6.79 -41.27
C ARG A 103 3.84 -7.53 -40.06
N SER A 104 4.58 -6.82 -39.22
CA SER A 104 5.15 -7.39 -37.99
C SER A 104 4.08 -7.58 -36.91
N LEU A 105 3.82 -8.82 -36.50
CA LEU A 105 2.94 -9.13 -35.35
C LEU A 105 3.66 -9.06 -33.99
N TRP A 106 4.86 -8.48 -33.97
CA TRP A 106 5.75 -8.45 -32.81
C TRP A 106 5.11 -7.84 -31.55
N VAL A 107 4.19 -6.88 -31.74
CA VAL A 107 3.44 -6.25 -30.65
C VAL A 107 2.62 -7.25 -29.85
N HIS A 108 2.02 -8.27 -30.49
CA HIS A 108 1.18 -9.25 -29.81
C HIS A 108 2.00 -10.19 -28.92
N LYS A 109 3.20 -10.58 -29.36
CA LYS A 109 4.11 -11.42 -28.57
C LYS A 109 4.72 -10.65 -27.40
N MET A 110 5.00 -9.36 -27.58
CA MET A 110 5.64 -8.52 -26.55
C MET A 110 4.67 -7.88 -25.57
N PHE A 111 3.38 -7.87 -25.89
CA PHE A 111 2.31 -7.32 -25.05
C PHE A 111 2.32 -7.83 -23.60
N PRO A 112 2.37 -9.15 -23.31
CA PRO A 112 2.40 -9.62 -21.93
C PRO A 112 3.69 -9.20 -21.20
N TYR A 113 4.83 -9.16 -21.89
CA TYR A 113 6.12 -8.75 -21.33
C TYR A 113 6.17 -7.24 -21.05
N SER A 114 5.61 -6.41 -21.94
CA SER A 114 5.55 -4.97 -21.75
C SER A 114 4.59 -4.60 -20.62
N LEU A 115 3.44 -5.27 -20.50
CA LEU A 115 2.53 -5.10 -19.37
C LEU A 115 3.18 -5.49 -18.04
N LEU A 116 3.92 -6.60 -18.00
CA LEU A 116 4.67 -7.01 -16.81
C LEU A 116 5.74 -5.99 -16.44
N ALA A 117 6.51 -5.50 -17.42
CA ALA A 117 7.51 -4.47 -17.19
C ALA A 117 6.88 -3.17 -16.65
N MET A 118 5.76 -2.74 -17.21
CA MET A 118 5.01 -1.58 -16.72
C MET A 118 4.49 -1.79 -15.30
N ALA A 119 3.97 -2.97 -14.98
CA ALA A 119 3.52 -3.30 -13.63
C ALA A 119 4.67 -3.24 -12.61
N VAL A 120 5.84 -3.77 -12.96
CA VAL A 120 7.05 -3.68 -12.12
C VAL A 120 7.48 -2.23 -11.95
N LEU A 121 7.54 -1.45 -13.03
CA LEU A 121 7.90 -0.03 -12.98
C LEU A 121 6.94 0.78 -12.11
N MET A 122 5.63 0.51 -12.16
CA MET A 122 4.64 1.15 -11.29
C MET A 122 4.74 0.69 -9.83
N TYR A 123 5.30 -0.50 -9.56
CA TYR A 123 5.52 -0.98 -8.20
C TYR A 123 6.75 -0.37 -7.52
N LEU A 124 7.77 0.04 -8.30
CA LEU A 124 9.02 0.60 -7.76
C LEU A 124 8.79 1.83 -6.86
N PRO A 125 7.99 2.84 -7.23
CA PRO A 125 7.70 3.97 -6.33
C PRO A 125 7.09 3.57 -4.99
N ALA A 126 6.19 2.56 -4.99
CA ALA A 126 5.56 2.08 -3.76
C ALA A 126 6.55 1.37 -2.84
N LEU A 127 7.48 0.60 -3.41
CA LEU A 127 8.61 -0.01 -2.68
C LEU A 127 9.52 1.05 -2.09
N ILE A 128 9.90 2.05 -2.88
CA ILE A 128 10.77 3.16 -2.46
C ILE A 128 10.11 3.92 -1.29
N TRP A 129 8.82 4.23 -1.40
CA TRP A 129 8.07 4.89 -0.34
C TRP A 129 8.05 4.08 0.95
N ARG A 130 7.81 2.77 0.85
CA ARG A 130 7.80 1.86 2.00
C ARG A 130 9.16 1.74 2.69
N GLN A 131 10.24 1.72 1.91
CA GLN A 131 11.58 1.49 2.47
C GLN A 131 12.27 2.78 2.94
N LEU A 132 12.00 3.92 2.31
CA LEU A 132 12.71 5.18 2.59
C LEU A 132 11.86 6.21 3.34
N VAL A 133 10.57 6.33 3.04
CA VAL A 133 9.73 7.42 3.56
C VAL A 133 8.94 7.00 4.79
N MET A 134 8.40 5.78 4.81
CA MET A 134 7.71 5.24 5.99
C MET A 134 8.53 5.28 7.29
N PRO A 135 9.80 4.80 7.33
CA PRO A 135 10.54 4.78 8.58
C PRO A 135 10.91 6.18 9.10
N THR A 136 11.16 7.13 8.20
CA THR A 136 11.49 8.52 8.57
C THR A 136 10.25 9.25 9.07
N LEU A 137 9.11 9.08 8.41
CA LEU A 137 7.85 9.65 8.85
C LEU A 137 7.38 9.04 10.19
N ALA A 138 7.68 7.76 10.43
CA ALA A 138 7.40 7.08 11.69
C ALA A 138 8.14 7.70 12.85
N SER A 139 9.45 7.93 12.71
CA SER A 139 10.23 8.56 13.79
C SER A 139 9.73 9.96 14.11
N ASP A 140 9.41 10.76 13.09
CA ASP A 140 8.96 12.14 13.27
C ASP A 140 7.58 12.20 13.94
N LEU A 141 6.64 11.36 13.50
CA LEU A 141 5.30 11.30 14.07
C LEU A 141 5.32 10.81 15.52
N LEU A 142 6.15 9.81 15.84
CA LEU A 142 6.33 9.34 17.22
C LEU A 142 6.92 10.42 18.12
N PHE A 143 7.89 11.17 17.62
CA PHE A 143 8.46 12.30 18.35
C PHE A 143 7.40 13.37 18.64
N ILE A 144 6.58 13.73 17.65
CA ILE A 144 5.50 14.70 17.82
C ILE A 144 4.48 14.21 18.86
N ILE A 145 4.08 12.93 18.82
CA ILE A 145 3.13 12.36 19.77
C ILE A 145 3.70 12.35 21.19
N ASP A 146 4.97 11.97 21.37
CA ASP A 146 5.62 11.97 22.69
C ASP A 146 5.72 13.39 23.27
N GLU A 147 6.12 14.37 22.46
CA GLU A 147 6.20 15.76 22.92
C GLU A 147 4.80 16.35 23.21
N LEU A 148 3.78 15.97 22.44
CA LEU A 148 2.39 16.35 22.70
C LEU A 148 1.88 15.77 24.02
N ASP A 149 2.12 14.49 24.28
CA ASP A 149 1.76 13.82 25.53
C ASP A 149 2.49 14.44 26.73
N ARG A 150 3.77 14.79 26.58
CA ARG A 150 4.55 15.50 27.61
C ARG A 150 3.99 16.89 27.91
N ALA A 151 3.65 17.67 26.88
CA ALA A 151 3.07 18.99 27.02
C ALA A 151 1.68 18.93 27.68
N TYR A 152 0.86 17.96 27.27
CA TYR A 152 -0.45 17.70 27.87
C TYR A 152 -0.34 17.29 29.34
N ASN A 153 0.54 16.35 29.67
CA ASN A 153 0.78 15.94 31.07
C ASN A 153 1.34 17.07 31.92
N ARG A 154 2.08 18.03 31.34
CA ARG A 154 2.54 19.23 32.03
C ARG A 154 1.38 20.18 32.31
N SER A 155 0.51 20.43 31.33
CA SER A 155 -0.63 21.35 31.49
C SER A 155 -1.63 20.84 32.53
N VAL A 156 -1.98 19.55 32.50
CA VAL A 156 -2.84 18.91 33.51
C VAL A 156 -2.24 19.02 34.91
N ARG A 157 -0.94 18.76 35.07
CA ARG A 157 -0.24 18.92 36.36
C ARG A 157 -0.30 20.36 36.88
N MET A 158 -0.18 21.36 36.02
CA MET A 158 -0.27 22.77 36.41
C MET A 158 -1.69 23.16 36.84
N LEU A 159 -2.70 22.71 36.09
CA LEU A 159 -4.11 22.91 36.44
C LEU A 159 -4.45 22.28 37.79
N LEU A 160 -4.00 21.04 38.03
CA LEU A 160 -4.22 20.34 39.29
C LEU A 160 -3.54 21.04 40.48
N ARG A 161 -2.34 21.59 40.28
CA ARG A 161 -1.66 22.39 41.31
C ARG A 161 -2.45 23.66 41.61
N SER A 162 -2.89 24.38 40.58
CA SER A 162 -3.71 25.60 40.73
C SER A 162 -5.01 25.32 41.51
N HIS A 163 -5.75 24.27 41.12
CA HIS A 163 -6.96 23.84 41.83
C HIS A 163 -6.68 23.46 43.28
N ARG A 164 -5.57 22.76 43.56
CA ARG A 164 -5.18 22.39 44.92
C ARG A 164 -4.84 23.62 45.76
N HIS A 165 -4.20 24.63 45.17
CA HIS A 165 -3.92 25.89 45.85
C HIS A 165 -5.21 26.66 46.18
N ALA A 166 -6.14 26.77 45.23
CA ALA A 166 -7.45 27.40 45.44
C ALA A 166 -8.28 26.69 46.52
N ALA A 167 -8.32 25.35 46.51
CA ALA A 167 -9.01 24.58 47.55
C ALA A 167 -8.36 24.75 48.93
N ARG A 168 -7.03 24.92 48.98
CA ARG A 168 -6.30 25.14 50.24
C ARG A 168 -6.51 26.55 50.80
N SER A 169 -6.61 27.58 49.95
CA SER A 169 -6.94 28.94 50.41
C SER A 169 -8.37 29.02 50.95
N GLU A 170 -9.33 28.35 50.30
CA GLU A 170 -10.72 28.26 50.76
C GLU A 170 -10.84 27.54 52.11
N LEU A 171 -10.10 26.44 52.33
CA LEU A 171 -10.07 25.76 53.62
C LEU A 171 -9.38 26.58 54.72
N GLY A 172 -8.32 27.31 54.38
CA GLY A 172 -7.63 28.22 55.30
C GLY A 172 -8.54 29.38 55.74
N ALA A 173 -9.29 29.97 54.81
CA ALA A 173 -10.25 31.04 55.10
C ALA A 173 -11.46 30.57 55.93
N ARG A 174 -11.76 29.26 55.95
CA ARG A 174 -12.88 28.69 56.72
C ARG A 174 -12.47 28.11 58.08
N ALA A 175 -11.16 28.04 58.36
CA ALA A 175 -10.60 27.55 59.62
C ALA A 175 -10.35 28.66 60.66
N ASP A 176 -10.65 29.92 60.33
CA ASP A 176 -10.75 31.03 61.28
C ASP A 176 -12.23 31.34 61.61
N PRO A 177 -12.91 30.55 62.46
CA PRO A 177 -14.08 31.04 63.15
C PRO A 177 -13.63 31.88 64.36
N VAL A 178 -14.00 33.16 64.33
CA VAL A 178 -14.15 33.99 65.54
C VAL A 178 -15.22 33.40 66.44
#